data_AF-V4S7Z5-F1
#
_entry.id   AF-V4S7Z5-F1
#
_cell.length_a   1.000
_cell.length_b   1.000
_cell.length_c   1.000
_cell.angle_alpha   90.00
_cell.angle_beta   90.00
_cell.angle_gamma   90.00
#
_symmetry.space_group_name_H-M   'P 1'
#
loop_
_entity.id
_entity.type
_entity.pdbx_description
1 polymer ?
#
loop_
_entity_poly.entity_id
_entity_poly.type
_entity_poly.pdbx_seq_one_letter_code
_entity_poly.pdbx_strand_id
1 'polypeptide(L)'
;MWRRAASLSPFISSSGSLIRNHQTAYNLKIWESFTTEIPTQVKGGKGPFICFVLGGPGSGKGTQCAKIVKNYGLTHLSAGELLRREIASNSEYGTTILNTIKEGKIVPSEVTVSLIQKEMESSDSKKFLIDGFPRSEENRAAFERIVIKFCLDLSRSMNLLAKP
;
A
#
# COMPACT_ATOMS: atom_id res chain seq x y z
N MET A 1 30.97 -6.88 4.35
CA MET A 1 31.09 -8.24 3.78
C MET A 1 29.75 -8.64 3.17
N TRP A 2 29.63 -8.57 1.84
CA TRP A 2 28.50 -9.11 1.10
C TRP A 2 29.00 -10.34 0.33
N ARG A 3 28.31 -11.48 0.38
CA ARG A 3 28.56 -12.60 -0.54
C ARG A 3 27.28 -12.98 -1.26
N ARG A 4 27.36 -12.93 -2.59
CA ARG A 4 26.47 -13.56 -3.57
C ARG A 4 26.68 -15.07 -3.54
N ALA A 5 25.62 -15.83 -3.75
CA ALA A 5 25.70 -17.15 -4.36
C ALA A 5 24.56 -17.28 -5.38
N ALA A 6 24.93 -17.57 -6.61
CA ALA A 6 24.04 -17.99 -7.69
C ALA A 6 24.29 -19.48 -7.92
N SER A 7 23.24 -20.28 -8.14
CA SER A 7 23.35 -21.50 -8.93
C SER A 7 22.02 -21.84 -9.60
N LEU A 8 22.14 -22.33 -10.82
CA LEU A 8 21.10 -22.57 -11.83
C LEU A 8 20.31 -23.88 -11.59
N SER A 9 19.11 -23.93 -12.17
CA SER A 9 18.07 -24.99 -12.23
C SER A 9 18.40 -26.20 -13.13
N PRO A 10 17.59 -27.30 -13.11
CA PRO A 10 16.61 -27.61 -14.19
C PRO A 10 15.31 -28.33 -13.70
N PHE A 11 14.08 -28.02 -14.15
CA PHE A 11 13.28 -28.36 -15.37
C PHE A 11 12.56 -29.76 -15.41
N ILE A 12 11.20 -29.70 -15.46
CA ILE A 12 10.07 -30.61 -15.90
C ILE A 12 9.78 -32.01 -15.30
N SER A 13 8.56 -32.24 -14.77
CA SER A 13 7.37 -32.81 -15.47
C SER A 13 6.47 -33.83 -14.72
N SER A 14 5.16 -33.52 -14.74
CA SER A 14 3.98 -34.39 -14.86
C SER A 14 3.41 -35.24 -13.71
N SER A 15 2.06 -35.27 -13.77
CA SER A 15 1.12 -36.35 -13.43
C SER A 15 0.48 -36.31 -12.04
N GLY A 16 -0.83 -36.07 -12.03
CA GLY A 16 -1.63 -35.85 -10.83
C GLY A 16 -2.26 -37.11 -10.26
N SER A 17 -2.86 -36.96 -9.08
CA SER A 17 -4.09 -37.66 -8.71
C SER A 17 -4.72 -37.04 -7.45
N LEU A 18 -6.02 -36.82 -7.59
CA LEU A 18 -7.08 -36.68 -6.61
C LEU A 18 -6.76 -37.12 -5.17
N ILE A 19 -6.83 -36.17 -4.24
CA ILE A 19 -7.47 -36.39 -2.92
C ILE A 19 -8.44 -35.24 -2.69
N ARG A 20 -9.74 -35.56 -2.76
CA ARG A 20 -10.80 -34.75 -2.15
C ARG A 20 -10.69 -34.96 -0.63
N ASN A 21 -10.64 -33.89 0.14
CA ASN A 21 -11.25 -33.86 1.46
C ASN A 21 -11.67 -32.43 1.82
N HIS A 22 -12.94 -32.37 2.19
CA HIS A 22 -13.72 -31.26 2.70
C HIS A 22 -13.16 -30.84 4.07
N GLN A 23 -12.85 -29.56 4.29
CA GLN A 23 -13.00 -28.88 5.59
C GLN A 23 -12.74 -27.36 5.45
N THR A 24 -13.84 -26.60 5.52
CA THR A 24 -14.01 -25.28 6.15
C THR A 24 -13.12 -24.10 5.73
N ALA A 25 -13.80 -23.11 5.12
CA ALA A 25 -13.32 -21.84 4.61
C ALA A 25 -12.66 -20.94 5.66
N TYR A 26 -11.34 -20.70 5.52
CA TYR A 26 -10.67 -19.42 5.82
C TYR A 26 -9.40 -19.32 4.95
N ASN A 27 -9.56 -19.21 3.63
CA ASN A 27 -8.42 -19.11 2.71
C ASN A 27 -8.09 -17.64 2.40
N LEU A 28 -7.26 -17.01 3.25
CA LEU A 28 -6.41 -15.90 2.83
C LEU A 28 -5.43 -16.42 1.78
N LYS A 29 -5.79 -16.33 0.50
CA LYS A 29 -4.82 -16.41 -0.61
C LYS A 29 -4.25 -15.01 -0.85
N ILE A 30 -3.27 -14.62 -0.06
CA ILE A 30 -2.35 -13.54 -0.42
C ILE A 30 -0.93 -14.08 -0.28
N TRP A 31 -0.51 -14.86 -1.27
CA TRP A 31 0.87 -14.85 -1.77
C TRP A 31 0.91 -15.62 -3.09
N GLU A 32 0.93 -14.88 -4.21
CA GLU A 32 1.61 -15.19 -5.47
C GLU A 32 1.09 -14.26 -6.56
N SER A 33 1.94 -13.33 -7.01
CA SER A 33 2.22 -13.14 -8.43
C SER A 33 3.35 -12.12 -8.61
N PHE A 34 4.45 -12.62 -9.19
CA PHE A 34 5.50 -11.81 -9.79
C PHE A 34 4.87 -11.00 -10.94
N THR A 35 5.21 -9.70 -11.00
CA THR A 35 4.77 -8.66 -11.95
C THR A 35 4.31 -9.17 -13.31
N THR A 36 3.21 -8.61 -13.83
CA THR A 36 3.12 -7.92 -15.15
C THR A 36 1.79 -7.15 -15.23
N GLU A 37 1.86 -5.87 -15.61
CA GLU A 37 0.77 -4.90 -15.85
C GLU A 37 0.07 -4.27 -14.63
N ILE A 38 0.53 -3.05 -14.25
CA ILE A 38 -0.32 -2.07 -13.56
C ILE A 38 -1.40 -1.63 -14.56
N PRO A 39 -2.72 -1.76 -14.26
CA PRO A 39 -3.77 -1.37 -15.19
C PRO A 39 -3.59 0.07 -15.68
N THR A 40 -3.28 0.22 -16.97
CA THR A 40 -3.06 1.52 -17.61
C THR A 40 -4.36 2.32 -17.67
N GLN A 41 -5.51 1.64 -17.73
CA GLN A 41 -6.83 2.27 -17.77
C GLN A 41 -7.82 1.49 -16.88
N VAL A 42 -8.21 2.08 -15.73
CA VAL A 42 -9.35 1.59 -14.95
C VAL A 42 -10.62 2.08 -15.65
N LYS A 43 -11.01 1.43 -16.75
CA LYS A 43 -12.31 1.73 -17.41
C LYS A 43 -13.43 1.11 -16.60
N GLY A 44 -14.26 1.97 -16.00
CA GLY A 44 -15.53 1.62 -15.35
C GLY A 44 -15.43 1.48 -13.83
N GLY A 45 -15.92 2.50 -13.11
CA GLY A 45 -16.54 2.39 -11.79
C GLY A 45 -15.83 1.58 -10.69
N LYS A 46 -14.50 1.62 -10.59
CA LYS A 46 -13.75 0.92 -9.55
C LYS A 46 -12.87 1.90 -8.78
N GLY A 47 -12.82 1.72 -7.44
CA GLY A 47 -12.13 2.58 -6.48
C GLY A 47 -10.63 2.79 -6.78
N PRO A 48 -9.92 3.57 -5.95
CA PRO A 48 -8.55 3.94 -6.22
C PRO A 48 -7.63 2.71 -6.33
N PHE A 49 -6.72 2.74 -7.30
CA PHE A 49 -5.63 1.79 -7.41
C PHE A 49 -4.53 2.18 -6.42
N ILE A 50 -4.16 1.27 -5.53
CA ILE A 50 -3.18 1.52 -4.47
C ILE A 50 -2.08 0.46 -4.55
N CYS A 51 -0.84 0.90 -4.67
CA CYS A 51 0.35 0.05 -4.69
C CYS A 51 1.25 0.41 -3.51
N PHE A 52 1.74 -0.58 -2.78
CA PHE A 52 2.64 -0.39 -1.64
C PHE A 52 4.07 -0.75 -2.02
N VAL A 53 5.04 0.07 -1.60
CA VAL A 53 6.48 -0.20 -1.75
C VAL A 53 7.10 -0.37 -0.37
N LEU A 54 7.66 -1.55 -0.13
CA LEU A 54 8.27 -1.94 1.14
C LEU A 54 9.76 -2.28 0.95
N GLY A 55 10.54 -2.11 2.02
CA GLY A 55 11.97 -2.46 2.04
C GLY A 55 12.77 -1.69 3.09
N GLY A 56 13.89 -2.26 3.54
CA GLY A 56 14.74 -1.66 4.57
C GLY A 56 15.53 -0.42 4.10
N PRO A 57 16.13 0.35 5.02
CA PRO A 57 16.97 1.51 4.66
C PRO A 57 18.06 1.14 3.63
N GLY A 58 18.32 2.02 2.67
CA GLY A 58 19.34 1.80 1.63
C GLY A 58 18.93 0.85 0.49
N SER A 59 17.74 0.24 0.51
CA SER A 59 17.31 -0.72 -0.54
C SER A 59 16.96 -0.10 -1.91
N GLY A 60 17.10 1.22 -2.07
CA GLY A 60 16.82 1.91 -3.34
C GLY A 60 15.34 2.15 -3.67
N LYS A 61 14.42 2.03 -2.69
CA LYS A 61 12.96 2.27 -2.89
C LYS A 61 12.67 3.62 -3.54
N GLY A 62 13.24 4.70 -3.02
CA GLY A 62 13.00 6.04 -3.57
C GLY A 62 13.34 6.13 -5.06
N THR A 63 14.43 5.50 -5.50
CA THR A 63 14.80 5.41 -6.92
C THR A 63 13.77 4.64 -7.73
N GLN A 64 13.23 3.54 -7.20
CA GLN A 64 12.19 2.76 -7.89
C GLN A 64 10.84 3.47 -7.89
N CYS A 65 10.45 4.11 -6.78
CA CYS A 65 9.23 4.91 -6.69
C CYS A 65 9.21 6.01 -7.74
N ALA A 66 10.32 6.75 -7.89
CA ALA A 66 10.45 7.78 -8.92
C ALA A 66 10.25 7.24 -10.35
N LYS A 67 10.77 6.04 -10.65
CA LYS A 67 10.56 5.38 -11.95
C LYS A 67 9.11 4.93 -12.14
N ILE A 68 8.50 4.34 -11.10
CA ILE A 68 7.11 3.87 -11.16
C ILE A 68 6.15 5.04 -11.38
N VAL A 69 6.32 6.12 -10.62
CA VAL A 69 5.55 7.36 -10.79
C VAL A 69 5.66 7.88 -12.22
N LYS A 70 6.88 8.01 -12.73
CA LYS A 70 7.15 8.52 -14.09
C LYS A 70 6.54 7.63 -15.17
N ASN A 71 6.65 6.31 -15.04
CA ASN A 71 6.27 5.37 -16.10
C ASN A 71 4.77 5.04 -16.11
N TYR A 72 4.10 5.10 -14.95
CA TYR A 72 2.72 4.62 -14.80
C TYR A 72 1.73 5.70 -14.34
N GLY A 73 2.21 6.93 -14.05
CA GLY A 73 1.36 8.06 -13.67
C GLY A 73 0.70 7.88 -12.30
N LEU A 74 1.42 7.34 -11.32
CA LEU A 74 0.95 7.22 -9.94
C LEU A 74 1.29 8.47 -9.14
N THR A 75 0.42 8.85 -8.21
CA THR A 75 0.73 9.85 -7.18
C THR A 75 1.51 9.18 -6.06
N HIS A 76 2.70 9.70 -5.76
CA HIS A 76 3.57 9.16 -4.71
C HIS A 76 3.21 9.70 -3.34
N LEU A 77 2.95 8.80 -2.40
CA LEU A 77 2.63 9.09 -1.01
C LEU A 77 3.70 8.43 -0.12
N SER A 78 4.65 9.23 0.37
CA SER A 78 5.63 8.73 1.34
C SER A 78 5.12 8.95 2.76
N ALA A 79 4.93 7.88 3.53
CA ALA A 79 4.49 7.99 4.92
C ALA A 79 5.47 8.79 5.78
N GLY A 80 6.78 8.62 5.54
CA GLY A 80 7.81 9.39 6.24
C GLY A 80 7.74 10.88 5.92
N GLU A 81 7.41 11.26 4.69
CA GLU A 81 7.28 12.66 4.29
C GLU A 81 6.00 13.30 4.82
N LEU A 82 4.89 12.57 4.81
CA LEU A 82 3.65 12.98 5.44
C LEU A 82 3.85 13.32 6.93
N LEU A 83 4.53 12.43 7.67
CA LEU A 83 4.84 12.66 9.07
C LEU A 83 5.78 13.86 9.27
N ARG A 84 6.80 14.04 8.43
CA ARG A 84 7.70 15.21 8.51
C ARG A 84 6.97 16.53 8.23
N ARG A 85 6.07 16.56 7.25
CA ARG A 85 5.22 17.73 6.97
C ARG A 85 4.31 18.05 8.15
N GLU A 86 3.73 17.04 8.79
CA GLU A 86 2.87 17.21 9.96
C GLU A 86 3.64 17.72 11.19
N ILE A 87 4.90 17.31 11.36
CA ILE A 87 5.78 17.89 12.39
C ILE A 87 6.06 19.36 12.07
N ALA A 88 6.36 19.68 10.80
CA ALA A 88 6.70 21.04 10.38
C ALA A 88 5.51 22.01 10.41
N SER A 89 4.27 21.51 10.37
CA SER A 89 3.06 22.33 10.43
C SER A 89 2.73 22.85 11.84
N ASN A 90 3.52 22.47 12.86
CA ASN A 90 3.27 22.80 14.28
C ASN A 90 1.85 22.44 14.74
N SER A 91 1.29 21.35 14.21
CA SER A 91 -0.03 20.88 14.64
C SER A 91 0.01 20.32 16.07
N GLU A 92 -1.18 20.13 16.65
CA GLU A 92 -1.34 19.47 17.95
C GLU A 92 -0.66 18.09 17.98
N TYR A 93 -0.66 17.38 16.85
CA TYR A 93 0.00 16.07 16.71
C TYR A 93 1.49 16.18 16.42
N GLY A 94 1.98 17.29 15.84
CA GLY A 94 3.37 17.45 15.40
C GLY A 94 4.40 17.20 16.51
N THR A 95 4.16 17.75 17.70
CA THR A 95 5.06 17.54 18.87
C THR A 95 5.08 16.08 19.33
N THR A 96 3.90 15.45 19.40
CA THR A 96 3.75 14.04 19.80
C THR A 96 4.42 13.10 18.79
N ILE A 97 4.24 13.35 17.49
CA ILE A 97 4.88 12.60 16.41
C ILE A 97 6.41 12.73 16.51
N LEU A 98 6.92 13.96 16.69
CA LEU A 98 8.36 14.22 16.80
C LEU A 98 8.99 13.45 17.97
N ASN A 99 8.37 13.51 19.15
CA ASN A 99 8.86 12.81 20.33
C ASN A 99 8.86 11.29 20.13
N THR A 100 7.78 10.74 19.58
CA THR A 100 7.66 9.31 19.27
C THR A 100 8.77 8.83 18.33
N ILE A 101 9.06 9.60 17.27
CA ILE A 101 10.12 9.26 16.31
C ILE A 101 11.51 9.37 16.94
N LYS A 102 11.77 10.40 17.75
CA LYS A 102 13.05 10.58 18.45
C LYS A 102 13.35 9.42 19.41
N GLU A 103 12.32 8.86 20.03
CA GLU A 103 12.43 7.68 20.90
C GLU A 103 12.60 6.37 20.13
N GLY A 104 12.58 6.41 18.79
CA GLY A 104 12.63 5.21 17.94
C GLY A 104 11.35 4.38 18.00
N LYS A 105 10.26 4.94 18.53
CA LYS A 105 8.96 4.27 18.61
C LYS A 105 8.16 4.47 17.31
N ILE A 106 7.19 3.58 17.11
CA ILE A 106 6.28 3.64 15.97
C ILE A 106 5.17 4.65 16.29
N VAL A 107 4.96 5.60 15.36
CA VAL A 107 3.83 6.56 15.43
C VAL A 107 2.51 5.77 15.38
N PRO A 108 1.48 6.13 16.17
CA PRO A 108 0.19 5.47 16.14
C PRO A 108 -0.36 5.29 14.72
N SER A 109 -0.93 4.11 14.48
CA SER A 109 -1.40 3.69 13.14
C SER A 109 -2.41 4.67 12.57
N GLU A 110 -3.36 5.10 13.40
CA GLU A 110 -4.46 5.99 13.06
C GLU A 110 -3.97 7.35 12.54
N VAL A 111 -2.89 7.89 13.14
CA VAL A 111 -2.29 9.16 12.71
C VAL A 111 -1.69 9.01 11.31
N THR A 112 -0.96 7.93 11.06
CA THR A 112 -0.33 7.74 9.75
C THR A 112 -1.39 7.48 8.67
N VAL A 113 -2.42 6.70 8.99
CA VAL A 113 -3.51 6.39 8.05
C VAL A 113 -4.36 7.62 7.75
N SER A 114 -4.65 8.48 8.72
CA SER A 114 -5.41 9.71 8.48
C SER A 114 -4.66 10.69 7.59
N LEU A 115 -3.34 10.81 7.75
CA LEU A 115 -2.50 11.62 6.84
C LEU A 115 -2.51 11.09 5.42
N ILE A 116 -2.42 9.76 5.24
CA ILE A 116 -2.51 9.13 3.92
C ILE A 116 -3.89 9.36 3.31
N GLN A 117 -4.97 9.16 4.07
CA GLN A 117 -6.33 9.37 3.62
C GLN A 117 -6.53 10.82 3.16
N LYS A 118 -6.12 11.80 3.97
CA LYS A 118 -6.23 13.23 3.65
C LYS A 118 -5.50 13.57 2.36
N GLU A 119 -4.29 13.05 2.15
CA GLU A 119 -3.54 13.30 0.92
C GLU A 119 -4.23 12.64 -0.29
N MET A 120 -4.78 11.44 -0.14
CA MET A 120 -5.55 10.77 -1.19
C MET A 120 -6.82 11.56 -1.56
N GLU A 121 -7.54 12.07 -0.57
CA GLU A 121 -8.76 12.89 -0.77
C GLU A 121 -8.46 14.24 -1.41
N SER A 122 -7.32 14.84 -1.09
CA SER A 122 -6.87 16.11 -1.68
C SER A 122 -6.32 15.97 -3.11
N SER A 123 -6.11 14.74 -3.59
CA SER A 123 -5.54 14.47 -4.90
C SER A 123 -6.63 14.14 -5.92
N ASP A 124 -6.53 14.72 -7.11
CA ASP A 124 -7.39 14.34 -8.25
C ASP A 124 -7.02 12.96 -8.85
N SER A 125 -5.97 12.32 -8.33
CA SER A 125 -5.50 11.02 -8.81
C SER A 125 -6.35 9.87 -8.31
N LYS A 126 -6.45 8.82 -9.12
CA LYS A 126 -7.05 7.53 -8.74
C LYS A 126 -6.00 6.42 -8.61
N LYS A 127 -4.72 6.74 -8.74
CA LYS A 127 -3.61 5.78 -8.70
C LYS A 127 -2.55 6.27 -7.72
N PHE A 128 -2.35 5.52 -6.65
CA PHE A 128 -1.48 5.90 -5.54
C PHE A 128 -0.36 4.88 -5.35
N LEU A 129 0.85 5.38 -5.13
CA LEU A 129 2.02 4.61 -4.73
C LEU A 129 2.41 5.01 -3.32
N ILE A 130 2.20 4.12 -2.35
CA ILE A 130 2.48 4.36 -0.94
C ILE A 130 3.83 3.74 -0.56
N ASP A 131 4.81 4.56 -0.16
CA ASP A 131 6.14 4.13 0.26
C ASP A 131 6.31 4.23 1.78
N GLY A 132 6.92 3.20 2.39
CA GLY A 132 7.30 3.17 3.79
C GLY A 132 6.15 2.84 4.75
N PHE A 133 5.05 2.30 4.23
CA PHE A 133 3.85 1.88 4.93
C PHE A 133 3.23 0.63 4.25
N PRO A 134 2.60 -0.30 4.98
CA PRO A 134 2.51 -0.39 6.44
C PRO A 134 3.84 -0.83 7.08
N ARG A 135 4.06 -0.47 8.36
CA ARG A 135 5.26 -0.86 9.14
C ARG A 135 4.98 -1.90 10.22
N SER A 136 3.72 -2.16 10.51
CA SER A 136 3.26 -3.19 11.43
C SER A 136 1.90 -3.73 10.96
N GLU A 137 1.46 -4.82 11.58
CA GLU A 137 0.16 -5.41 11.29
C GLU A 137 -0.99 -4.47 11.69
N GLU A 138 -0.81 -3.72 12.77
CA GLU A 138 -1.76 -2.70 13.23
C GLU A 138 -1.94 -1.59 12.17
N ASN A 139 -0.85 -1.13 11.54
CA ASN A 139 -0.91 -0.16 10.45
C ASN A 139 -1.75 -0.68 9.29
N ARG A 140 -1.50 -1.94 8.87
CA ARG A 140 -2.24 -2.59 7.78
C ARG A 140 -3.72 -2.67 8.13
N ALA A 141 -4.05 -3.17 9.32
CA ALA A 141 -5.42 -3.31 9.78
C ALA A 141 -6.15 -1.95 9.87
N ALA A 142 -5.49 -0.91 10.37
CA ALA A 142 -6.04 0.44 10.44
C ALA A 142 -6.32 1.01 9.03
N PHE A 143 -5.39 0.80 8.08
CA PHE A 143 -5.58 1.23 6.69
C PHE A 143 -6.80 0.57 6.05
N GLU A 144 -6.98 -0.74 6.22
CA GLU A 144 -8.14 -1.44 5.68
C GLU A 144 -9.44 -0.94 6.30
N ARG A 145 -9.47 -0.72 7.62
CA ARG A 145 -10.67 -0.21 8.29
C ARG A 145 -11.06 1.19 7.84
N ILE A 146 -10.09 2.07 7.63
CA ILE A 146 -10.34 3.49 7.37
C ILE A 146 -10.44 3.76 5.86
N VAL A 147 -9.42 3.40 5.10
CA VAL A 147 -9.29 3.78 3.68
C VAL A 147 -10.11 2.87 2.78
N ILE A 148 -10.13 1.55 3.00
CA ILE A 148 -10.95 0.66 2.15
C ILE A 148 -12.43 0.92 2.40
N LYS A 149 -12.84 1.14 3.67
CA LYS A 149 -14.21 1.55 3.99
C LYS A 149 -14.60 2.84 3.26
N PHE A 150 -13.76 3.87 3.36
CA PHE A 150 -13.97 5.13 2.63
C PHE A 150 -14.14 4.91 1.12
N CYS A 151 -13.27 4.11 0.49
CA CYS A 151 -13.33 3.83 -0.94
C CYS A 151 -14.61 3.07 -1.35
N LEU A 152 -15.08 2.14 -0.50
CA LEU A 152 -16.32 1.40 -0.73
C LEU A 152 -17.55 2.28 -0.59
N ASP A 153 -17.56 3.18 0.40
CA ASP A 153 -18.67 4.12 0.63
C ASP A 153 -18.75 5.14 -0.51
N LEU A 154 -17.61 5.64 -1.01
CA LEU A 154 -17.57 6.53 -2.17
C LEU A 154 -18.11 5.83 -3.44
N SER A 155 -17.73 4.56 -3.64
CA SER A 155 -18.21 3.76 -4.77
C SER A 155 -19.73 3.51 -4.70
N ARG A 156 -20.30 3.36 -3.50
CA ARG A 156 -21.74 3.25 -3.30
C ARG A 156 -22.47 4.56 -3.54
N SER A 157 -21.93 5.68 -3.03
CA SER A 157 -22.52 7.01 -3.21
C SER A 157 -22.57 7.42 -4.69
N MET A 158 -21.50 7.17 -5.46
CA MET A 158 -21.49 7.42 -6.90
C MET A 158 -22.51 6.57 -7.66
N ASN A 159 -22.73 5.32 -7.27
CA ASN A 159 -23.73 4.44 -7.89
C ASN A 159 -25.17 4.82 -7.54
N LEU A 160 -25.39 5.51 -6.41
CA LEU A 160 -26.71 6.05 -6.04
C LEU A 160 -27.04 7.34 -6.79
N LEU A 161 -26.03 8.16 -7.10
CA LEU A 161 -26.18 9.40 -7.88
C LEU A 161 -26.27 9.17 -9.39
N ALA A 162 -25.86 8.00 -9.89
CA ALA A 162 -25.85 7.67 -11.32
C ALA A 162 -27.08 6.89 -11.80
N LYS A 163 -28.14 6.75 -10.98
CA LYS A 163 -29.41 6.16 -11.43
C LYS A 163 -30.42 7.25 -11.78
N PRO A 164 -31.01 7.25 -12.99
CA PRO A 164 -32.15 8.10 -13.33
C PRO A 164 -33.41 7.70 -12.55
#